data_AF-A0A971R4C5-F1
#
_entry.id   AF-A0A971R4C5-F1
#
_cell.length_a   1.000
_cell.length_b   1.000
_cell.length_c   1.000
_cell.angle_alpha   90.00
_cell.angle_beta   90.00
_cell.angle_gamma   90.00
#
_symmetry.space_group_name_H-M   'P 1'
#
loop_
_entity.id
_entity.type
_entity.pdbx_description
1 polymer ?
#
loop_
_entity_poly.entity_id
_entity_poly.type
_entity_poly.pdbx_seq_one_letter_code
_entity_poly.pdbx_strand_id
1 'polypeptide(L)' 'MTSVYRHENESIEQLLRRFKKAVQQDKILTVVRRKRYYEKPSQIRKRNAARKLRKSQKTTRRDVQRRY' A
#
# COMPACT_ATOMS: atom_id res chain seq x y z
N MET A 1 -1.86 11.57 6.94
CA MET A 1 -3.12 12.17 7.43
C MET A 1 -3.89 12.57 6.20
N THR A 2 -5.03 11.92 5.97
CA THR A 2 -5.83 12.12 4.77
C THR A 2 -6.88 13.19 5.01
N SER A 3 -6.78 14.28 4.26
CA SER A 3 -7.75 15.39 4.29
C SER A 3 -8.45 15.45 2.94
N VAL A 4 -9.77 15.57 2.94
CA VAL A 4 -10.58 15.73 1.72
C VAL A 4 -11.45 16.97 1.91
N TYR A 5 -11.35 17.90 0.97
CA TYR A 5 -12.10 19.15 0.96
C TYR A 5 -13.26 19.07 -0.03
N ARG A 6 -14.36 19.72 0.31
CA ARG A 6 -15.55 19.82 -0.55
C ARG A 6 -15.23 20.66 -1.79
N HIS A 7 -15.74 20.25 -2.95
CA HIS A 7 -15.73 21.09 -4.15
C HIS A 7 -17.06 21.85 -4.30
N GLU A 8 -17.04 22.98 -5.00
CA GLU A 8 -18.15 23.94 -5.08
C GLU A 8 -19.47 23.31 -5.54
N ASN A 9 -19.43 22.36 -6.49
CA ASN A 9 -20.62 21.69 -7.05
C ASN A 9 -20.79 20.23 -6.59
N GLU A 10 -20.20 19.84 -5.46
CA GLU A 10 -20.25 18.45 -4.99
C GLU A 10 -21.36 18.21 -3.96
N SER A 11 -22.07 17.08 -4.14
CA SER A 11 -22.98 16.55 -3.13
C SER A 11 -22.21 15.93 -1.95
N ILE A 12 -22.78 16.03 -0.74
CA ILE A 12 -22.18 15.49 0.49
C ILE A 12 -21.88 13.98 0.36
N GLU A 13 -22.73 13.22 -0.34
CA GLU A 13 -22.53 11.79 -0.53
C GLU A 13 -21.29 11.47 -1.39
N GLN A 14 -21.04 12.27 -2.42
CA GLN A 14 -19.85 12.13 -3.27
C GLN A 14 -18.57 12.43 -2.45
N LEU A 15 -18.62 13.46 -1.59
CA LEU A 15 -17.52 13.80 -0.69
C LEU A 15 -17.19 12.64 0.26
N LEU A 16 -18.20 12.03 0.86
CA LEU A 16 -18.06 10.88 1.75
C LEU A 16 -17.47 9.66 1.02
N ARG A 17 -17.86 9.43 -0.24
CA ARG A 17 -17.30 8.34 -1.05
C ARG A 17 -15.81 8.56 -1.33
N ARG A 18 -15.38 9.78 -1.66
CA ARG A 18 -13.97 10.12 -1.85
C ARG A 18 -13.19 10.04 -0.55
N PHE A 19 -13.75 10.50 0.55
CA PHE A 19 -13.16 10.36 1.88
C PHE A 19 -12.90 8.89 2.22
N LYS A 20 -13.90 8.02 2.05
CA LYS A 20 -13.75 6.57 2.27
C LYS A 20 -12.64 5.98 1.39
N LYS A 21 -12.58 6.37 0.12
CA LYS A 21 -11.51 5.94 -0.80
C LYS A 21 -10.13 6.43 -0.36
N ALA A 22 -10.02 7.69 0.08
CA ALA A 22 -8.78 8.28 0.56
C ALA A 22 -8.28 7.57 1.83
N VAL A 23 -9.16 7.30 2.80
CA VAL A 23 -8.83 6.54 4.02
C VAL A 23 -8.36 5.13 3.69
N GLN A 24 -9.03 4.45 2.75
CA GLN A 24 -8.61 3.13 2.29
C GLN A 24 -7.25 3.16 1.58
N GLN A 25 -6.99 4.20 0.79
CA GLN A 25 -5.73 4.40 0.07
C GLN A 25 -4.55 4.66 1.03
N ASP A 26 -4.78 5.38 2.13
CA ASP A 26 -3.76 5.66 3.15
C ASP A 26 -3.34 4.40 3.93
N LYS A 27 -4.13 3.31 3.83
CA LYS A 27 -3.84 1.98 4.40
C LYS A 27 -3.45 2.06 5.89
N ILE A 28 -4.10 2.96 6.64
CA ILE A 28 -3.73 3.25 8.03
C ILE A 28 -3.72 1.99 8.92
N LEU A 29 -4.72 1.11 8.76
CA LEU A 29 -4.79 -0.17 9.48
C LEU A 29 -3.62 -1.10 9.16
N THR A 30 -3.11 -1.06 7.92
CA THR A 30 -1.94 -1.84 7.52
C THR A 30 -0.67 -1.30 8.15
N VAL A 31 -0.55 0.03 8.24
CA VAL A 31 0.59 0.69 8.90
C VAL A 31 0.61 0.36 10.38
N VAL A 32 -0.54 0.47 11.06
CA VAL A 32 -0.68 0.11 12.48
C VAL A 32 -0.28 -1.35 12.71
N ARG A 33 -0.80 -2.29 11.92
CA ARG A 33 -0.43 -3.72 12.03
C ARG A 33 1.07 -3.97 11.83
N ARG A 34 1.72 -3.24 10.93
CA ARG A 34 3.17 -3.37 10.67
C ARG A 34 4.04 -2.73 11.76
N LYS A 35 3.56 -1.65 12.37
CA LYS A 35 4.29 -0.89 13.40
C LYS A 35 3.89 -1.26 14.83
N ARG A 36 3.05 -2.28 15.02
CA ARG A 36 2.54 -2.70 16.33
C ARG A 36 3.64 -3.08 17.33
N TYR A 37 4.82 -3.47 16.85
CA TYR A 37 6.01 -3.78 17.64
C TYR A 37 7.21 -3.06 17.05
N TYR A 38 8.19 -2.73 17.89
CA TYR A 38 9.48 -2.27 17.41
C TYR A 38 10.19 -3.41 16.67
N GLU A 39 10.66 -3.11 15.47
CA GLU A 39 11.47 -4.02 14.68
C GLU A 39 12.78 -3.31 14.39
N LYS A 40 13.90 -3.95 14.75
CA LYS A 40 15.22 -3.35 14.55
C LYS A 40 15.40 -2.96 13.07
N PRO A 41 15.99 -1.78 12.76
CA PRO A 41 16.18 -1.34 11.38
C PRO A 41 16.90 -2.35 10.47
N SER A 42 17.78 -3.18 11.03
CA SER A 42 18.46 -4.26 10.29
C SER A 42 17.50 -5.38 9.86
N GLN A 43 16.56 -5.78 10.73
CA GLN A 43 15.56 -6.80 10.43
C GLN A 43 14.57 -6.32 9.37
N ILE A 44 14.14 -5.06 9.46
CA ILE A 44 13.30 -4.41 8.44
C ILE A 44 14.00 -4.45 7.07
N ARG A 45 15.28 -4.07 7.02
CA ARG A 45 16.10 -4.11 5.79
C ARG A 45 16.21 -5.52 5.22
N LYS A 46 16.54 -6.52 6.05
CA LYS A 46 16.64 -7.94 5.67
C LYS A 46 15.33 -8.47 5.08
N ARG A 47 14.20 -8.22 5.75
CA ARG A 47 12.87 -8.64 5.29
C ARG A 47 12.48 -7.96 3.98
N ASN A 48 12.78 -6.68 3.81
CA ASN A 48 12.49 -5.94 2.58
C ASN A 48 13.32 -6.46 1.40
N ALA A 49 14.60 -6.77 1.61
CA ALA A 49 15.48 -7.36 0.60
C ALA A 49 14.97 -8.75 0.15
N ALA A 50 14.64 -9.62 1.09
CA ALA A 50 14.09 -10.94 0.79
C ALA A 50 12.77 -10.85 0.00
N ARG A 51 11.89 -9.90 0.35
CA ARG A 51 10.64 -9.65 -0.38
C ARG A 51 10.90 -9.16 -1.81
N LYS A 52 11.90 -8.29 -2.02
CA LYS A 52 12.28 -7.81 -3.36
C LYS A 52 12.81 -8.95 -4.23
N LEU A 53 13.69 -9.78 -3.68
CA LEU A 53 14.25 -10.94 -4.38
C LEU A 53 13.16 -11.91 -4.84
N ARG A 54 12.26 -12.32 -3.91
CA ARG A 54 11.13 -13.21 -4.24
C ARG A 54 10.22 -12.63 -5.32
N LYS A 55 9.96 -11.31 -5.29
CA LYS A 55 9.18 -10.64 -6.33
C LYS A 55 9.89 -10.68 -7.69
N SER A 56 11.17 -10.35 -7.72
CA SER A 56 11.98 -10.36 -8.94
C SER A 56 11.97 -11.74 -9.59
N GLN A 57 12.25 -12.79 -8.82
CA GLN A 57 12.23 -14.17 -9.29
C GLN A 57 10.86 -14.56 -9.88
N LYS A 58 9.76 -14.13 -9.23
CA LYS A 58 8.41 -14.40 -9.73
C LYS A 58 8.10 -13.66 -11.04
N THR A 59 8.57 -12.42 -11.19
CA THR A 59 8.41 -11.64 -12.43
C THR A 59 9.18 -12.30 -13.56
N THR A 60 10.48 -12.57 -13.38
CA THR A 60 11.31 -13.25 -14.39
C THR A 60 10.72 -14.59 -14.82
N ARG A 61 10.24 -15.42 -13.88
CA ARG A 61 9.59 -16.70 -14.20
C ARG A 61 8.34 -16.53 -15.08
N ARG A 62 7.51 -15.52 -14.79
CA ARG A 62 6.31 -15.23 -15.59
C ARG A 62 6.67 -14.73 -16.98
N ASP A 63 7.71 -13.92 -17.10
CA ASP A 63 8.15 -13.39 -18.40
C ASP A 63 8.72 -14.50 -19.28
N VAL A 64 9.47 -15.45 -18.70
CA VAL A 64 9.91 -16.66 -19.41
C VAL A 64 8.69 -17.46 -19.89
N GLN A 65 7.69 -17.69 -19.02
CA GLN A 65 6.50 -18.46 -19.37
C GLN A 65 5.60 -17.78 -20.42
N ARG A 66 5.68 -16.45 -20.58
CA ARG A 66 4.92 -15.70 -21.61
C ARG A 66 5.60 -15.66 -22.97
N ARG A 67 6.91 -15.95 -23.02
CA ARG A 67 7.70 -15.94 -24.25
C ARG A 67 7.63 -17.26 -25.03
N TYR A 68 7.14 -18.31 -24.38
CA TYR A 68 6.73 -19.57 -24.99
C TYR A 68 5.20 -19.61 -25.06
#